data_AF-A0A9E4PC51-F1
#
_entry.id   AF-A0A9E4PC51-F1
#
_cell.length_a   1.000
_cell.length_b   1.000
_cell.length_c   1.000
_cell.angle_alpha   90.00
_cell.angle_beta   90.00
_cell.angle_gamma   90.00
#
_symmetry.space_group_name_H-M   'P 1'
#
loop_
_entity.id
_entity.type
_entity.pdbx_description
1 polymer ?
#
loop_
_entity_poly.entity_id
_entity_poly.type
_entity_poly.pdbx_seq_one_letter_code
_entity_poly.pdbx_strand_id
1 'polypeptide(L)' 'MDDSGQPVAGASVSIDLNLGGSLLTSGTGTTGTDGTVTFCLKNAKSGCYTTTVTNVTADGLTWDEVTLENGFCK' A
#
# COMPACT_ATOMS: atom_id res chain seq x y z
N MET A 1 6.15 7.86 6.17
CA MET A 1 6.66 8.98 6.97
C MET A 1 7.09 10.06 6.00
N ASP A 2 7.10 11.33 6.41
CA ASP A 2 7.73 12.40 5.65
C ASP A 2 9.25 12.45 5.91
N ASP A 3 9.94 13.43 5.29
CA ASP A 3 11.39 13.63 5.41
C ASP A 3 11.84 14.02 6.84
N SER A 4 10.92 14.47 7.69
CA SER A 4 11.18 14.76 9.11
C SER A 4 10.92 13.55 10.01
N GLY A 5 10.56 12.41 9.43
CA GLY A 5 10.23 11.19 10.14
C GLY A 5 8.84 11.21 10.80
N GLN A 6 7.96 12.14 10.42
CA GLN A 6 6.62 12.24 10.97
C GLN A 6 5.63 11.37 10.18
N PRO A 7 4.61 10.79 10.86
CA PRO A 7 3.52 10.09 10.17
C PRO A 7 2.69 11.06 9.33
N VAL A 8 2.33 10.62 8.12
CA VAL A 8 1.51 11.41 7.21
C VAL A 8 0.07 10.91 7.29
N ALA A 9 -0.76 11.66 8.01
CA ALA A 9 -2.19 11.38 8.11
C ALA A 9 -2.95 11.92 6.89
N GLY A 10 -4.05 11.26 6.50
CA GLY A 10 -4.90 11.72 5.41
C GLY A 10 -4.34 11.52 4.00
N ALA A 11 -3.19 10.85 3.86
CA ALA A 11 -2.65 10.49 2.55
C ALA A 11 -3.53 9.44 1.88
N SER A 12 -3.84 9.62 0.60
CA SER A 12 -4.49 8.60 -0.22
C SER A 12 -3.42 7.67 -0.80
N VAL A 13 -3.57 6.37 -0.57
CA VAL A 13 -2.65 5.33 -1.02
C VAL A 13 -3.42 4.36 -1.91
N SER A 14 -2.91 4.11 -3.10
CA SER A 14 -3.43 3.09 -4.02
C SER A 14 -2.44 1.93 -4.14
N ILE A 15 -2.98 0.71 -4.16
CA ILE A 15 -2.21 -0.52 -4.28
C ILE A 15 -2.78 -1.44 -5.36
N ASP A 16 -1.90 -2.26 -5.91
CA ASP A 16 -2.21 -3.49 -6.62
C ASP A 16 -1.77 -4.68 -5.77
N LEU A 17 -2.64 -5.67 -5.67
CA LEU A 17 -2.36 -6.96 -5.04
C LEU A 17 -2.32 -8.02 -6.14
N ASN A 18 -1.20 -8.72 -6.25
CA ASN A 18 -0.95 -9.73 -7.27
C ASN A 18 -0.92 -11.12 -6.61
N LEU A 19 -1.38 -12.15 -7.32
CA LEU A 19 -1.30 -13.56 -6.93
C LEU A 19 -0.58 -14.35 -8.03
N GLY A 20 0.57 -14.92 -7.71
CA GLY A 20 1.37 -15.67 -8.68
C GLY A 20 1.86 -14.82 -9.87
N GLY A 21 2.12 -13.53 -9.63
CA GLY A 21 2.55 -12.57 -10.65
C GLY A 21 1.42 -11.88 -11.41
N SER A 22 0.19 -12.36 -11.32
CA SER A 22 -0.97 -11.75 -11.99
C SER A 22 -1.73 -10.81 -11.05
N LEU A 23 -2.20 -9.67 -11.56
CA LEU A 23 -3.07 -8.77 -10.80
C LEU A 23 -4.31 -9.51 -10.31
N LEU A 24 -4.53 -9.52 -9.00
CA LEU A 24 -5.71 -10.11 -8.36
C LEU A 24 -6.76 -9.03 -8.09
N THR A 25 -6.36 -7.90 -7.51
CA THR A 25 -7.26 -6.78 -7.20
C THR A 25 -6.45 -5.50 -6.93
N SER A 26 -7.13 -4.36 -6.92
CA SER A 26 -6.56 -3.06 -6.59
C SER A 26 -7.38 -2.43 -5.46
N GLY A 27 -6.77 -1.53 -4.70
CA GLY A 27 -7.45 -0.85 -3.59
C GLY A 27 -6.91 0.56 -3.38
N THR A 28 -7.77 1.44 -2.87
CA THR A 28 -7.38 2.77 -2.40
C THR A 28 -7.86 2.95 -0.97
N GLY A 29 -7.02 3.55 -0.14
CA GLY A 29 -7.36 3.84 1.25
C GLY A 29 -6.66 5.11 1.74
N THR A 30 -7.12 5.61 2.87
CA THR A 30 -6.57 6.83 3.49
C THR A 30 -5.82 6.47 4.75
N THR A 31 -4.64 7.06 4.96
CA THR A 31 -3.87 6.84 6.17
C THR A 31 -4.52 7.48 7.40
N GLY A 32 -4.48 6.76 8.51
CA GLY A 32 -4.88 7.26 9.83
C GLY A 32 -3.89 8.28 10.40
N THR A 33 -4.16 8.76 11.61
CA THR A 33 -3.31 9.74 12.32
C THR A 33 -1.92 9.21 12.64
N ASP A 34 -1.75 7.89 12.65
CA ASP A 34 -0.48 7.19 12.81
C ASP A 34 0.26 6.96 11.47
N GLY A 35 -0.27 7.49 10.36
CA GLY A 35 0.30 7.34 9.03
C GLY A 35 0.08 5.96 8.42
N THR A 36 -0.78 5.12 9.00
CA THR A 36 -1.00 3.75 8.54
C THR A 36 -2.34 3.60 7.81
N VAL A 37 -2.35 2.80 6.75
CA VAL A 37 -3.57 2.32 6.08
C VAL A 37 -3.48 0.79 5.98
N THR A 38 -4.60 0.10 6.20
CA THR A 38 -4.64 -1.37 6.15
C THR A 38 -5.61 -1.85 5.08
N PHE A 39 -5.14 -2.75 4.22
CA PHE A 39 -5.95 -3.42 3.20
C PHE A 39 -6.18 -4.88 3.60
N CYS A 40 -7.42 -5.35 3.54
CA CYS A 40 -7.81 -6.68 3.98
C CYS A 40 -8.45 -7.49 2.85
N LEU A 41 -7.80 -8.59 2.44
CA LEU A 41 -8.39 -9.57 1.52
C LEU A 41 -9.04 -10.72 2.31
N LYS A 42 -10.37 -10.80 2.28
CA LYS A 42 -11.12 -11.90 2.90
C LYS A 42 -11.07 -13.15 2.02
N ASN A 43 -11.05 -14.33 2.65
CA ASN A 43 -11.05 -15.64 1.97
C ASN A 43 -9.91 -15.80 0.95
N ALA A 44 -8.72 -15.30 1.30
CA ALA A 44 -7.52 -15.43 0.47
C ALA A 44 -7.16 -16.90 0.23
N LYS A 45 -7.09 -17.27 -1.05
CA LYS A 45 -6.62 -18.59 -1.53
C LYS A 45 -5.16 -18.80 -1.14
N SER A 46 -4.67 -20.04 -1.22
CA SER A 46 -3.23 -20.30 -1.07
C SER A 46 -2.46 -19.80 -2.30
N GLY A 47 -1.20 -19.46 -2.10
CA GLY A 47 -0.33 -18.93 -3.15
C GLY A 47 0.51 -17.74 -2.67
N CYS A 48 1.33 -17.22 -3.58
CA CYS A 48 2.23 -16.09 -3.33
C CYS A 48 1.58 -14.78 -3.73
N TYR A 49 1.40 -13.91 -2.74
CA TYR A 49 0.88 -12.58 -2.85
C TYR A 49 2.01 -11.56 -2.92
N THR A 50 1.85 -10.55 -3.78
CA THR A 50 2.76 -9.41 -3.85
C THR A 50 1.92 -8.13 -3.87
N THR A 51 2.29 -7.16 -3.04
CA THR A 51 1.63 -5.85 -3.01
C THR A 51 2.54 -4.80 -3.62
N THR A 52 2.02 -4.06 -4.58
CA THR A 52 2.69 -2.91 -5.19
C THR A 52 1.92 -1.66 -4.83
N VAL A 53 2.58 -0.65 -4.28
CA VAL A 53 1.96 0.67 -4.14
C VAL A 53 2.07 1.37 -5.49
N THR A 54 0.94 1.81 -6.04
CA THR A 54 0.86 2.38 -7.38
C THR A 54 0.74 3.90 -7.36
N ASN A 55 0.27 4.48 -6.25
CA ASN A 55 0.15 5.92 -6.08
C ASN A 55 0.05 6.30 -4.60
N VAL A 56 0.66 7.43 -4.23
CA VAL A 56 0.47 8.07 -2.92
C VAL A 56 0.33 9.57 -3.12
N THR A 57 -0.75 10.15 -2.58
CA THR A 57 -0.99 11.60 -2.65
C THR A 57 -1.31 12.15 -1.26
N ALA A 58 -0.66 13.24 -0.88
CA ALA A 58 -0.92 13.98 0.34
C ALA A 58 -0.70 15.49 0.10
N ASP A 59 -1.45 16.34 0.79
CA ASP A 59 -1.37 17.79 0.59
C ASP A 59 0.02 18.32 0.98
N GLY A 60 0.66 19.03 0.05
CA GLY A 60 1.97 19.65 0.27
C GLY A 60 3.15 18.68 0.29
N LEU A 61 2.93 17.38 0.04
CA LEU A 61 3.98 16.36 -0.01
C LEU A 61 4.02 15.69 -1.38
N THR A 62 5.20 15.25 -1.79
CA THR A 62 5.40 14.46 -3.00
C THR A 62 5.94 13.09 -2.59
N TRP A 63 5.35 12.04 -3.16
CA TRP A 63 5.84 10.69 -2.96
C TRP A 63 7.09 10.44 -3.81
N ASP A 64 8.07 9.76 -3.25
CA ASP A 64 9.36 9.46 -3.87
C ASP A 64 9.33 8.20 -4.77
N GLU A 65 8.15 7.57 -4.91
CA GLU A 65 7.95 6.32 -5.67
C GLU A 65 8.75 5.13 -5.12
N VAL A 66 9.30 5.23 -3.90
CA VAL A 66 10.05 4.15 -3.29
C VAL A 66 9.15 3.34 -2.37
N THR A 67 9.02 2.06 -2.69
CA THR A 67 8.44 1.07 -1.76
C THR A 67 9.38 -0.11 -1.62
N LEU A 68 9.44 -0.68 -0.41
CA LEU A 68 10.09 -1.97 -0.20
C LEU A 68 9.32 -3.07 -0.92
N GLU A 69 10.01 -4.15 -1.28
CA GLU A 69 9.37 -5.34 -1.84
C GLU A 69 8.45 -5.97 -0.78
N ASN A 70 7.16 -6.11 -1.10
CA ASN A 70 6.15 -6.65 -0.19
C ASN A 70 5.57 -7.94 -0.77
N GLY A 71 6.06 -9.09 -0.30
CA GLY A 71 5.63 -10.42 -0.74
C GLY A 71 5.33 -11.38 0.41
N PHE A 72 4.30 -12.21 0.26
CA PHE A 72 3.93 -13.23 1.24
C PHE A 72 3.34 -14.47 0.56
N CYS A 73 3.91 -15.64 0.82
CA CYS A 73 3.37 -16.93 0.36
C CYS A 73 2.64 -17.64 1.49
N LYS A 74 1.38 -18.02 1.23
CA LYS A 74 0.50 -18.77 2.13
C LYS A 74 0.44 -20.25 1.76
#